data_AF-A0A966PUL5-F1
#
_entry.id   AF-A0A966PUL5-F1
#
_cell.length_a   1.000
_cell.length_b   1.000
_cell.length_c   1.000
_cell.angle_alpha   90.00
_cell.angle_beta   90.00
_cell.angle_gamma   90.00
#
_symmetry.space_group_name_H-M   'P 1'
#
loop_
_entity.id
_entity.type
_entity.pdbx_description
1 polymer ?
#
loop_
_entity_poly.entity_id
_entity_poly.type
_entity_poly.pdbx_seq_one_letter_code
_entity_poly.pdbx_strand_id
1 'polypeptide(L)'
;MPNWCYNRATFTHDDPEQITRLVNAAKAGKLFNEFYPMPPELLEEAPVGDDYQERSAAIAKRNEEEFGYVSWYDWSIAHWGTKWDISEMDDDDNFNITNDGKTVSFSFDTAWAPPTEWYDNIDGFHIEAYYHEPGVGFCGKWTSEDGDDQYEIDMMEDIEGVKERIPNDILDEFGILDDMEMYQEENQEEVEEDDGEEWWSADEALEGIDVGEVTIEIKPSEEDEEGEDK
;
A
#
# COMPACT_ATOMS: atom_id res chain seq x y z
N MET A 1 -3.19 -8.99 -0.50
CA MET A 1 -2.63 -8.13 -1.57
C MET A 1 -2.08 -6.89 -0.88
N PRO A 2 -0.99 -6.28 -1.36
CA PRO A 2 -0.56 -4.99 -0.82
C PRO A 2 -1.68 -3.97 -1.02
N ASN A 3 -1.82 -3.03 -0.07
CA ASN A 3 -2.52 -1.79 -0.34
C ASN A 3 -1.71 -1.00 -1.38
N TRP A 4 -2.40 -0.38 -2.34
CA TRP A 4 -1.78 0.41 -3.40
C TRP A 4 -1.92 1.89 -3.06
N CYS A 5 -0.82 2.62 -3.17
CA CYS A 5 -0.84 4.07 -3.14
C CYS A 5 -0.92 4.56 -4.59
N TYR A 6 -1.97 5.30 -4.90
CA TYR A 6 -2.19 5.92 -6.19
C TYR A 6 -1.33 7.17 -6.30
N ASN A 7 -0.61 7.35 -7.39
CA ASN A 7 0.22 8.53 -7.62
C ASN A 7 -0.11 9.17 -8.95
N ARG A 8 -0.06 10.51 -8.98
CA ARG A 8 0.00 11.32 -10.19
C ARG A 8 1.22 12.21 -10.07
N ALA A 9 2.20 12.07 -10.97
CA ALA A 9 3.39 12.91 -10.94
C ALA A 9 3.64 13.60 -12.26
N THR A 10 4.10 14.86 -12.15
CA THR A 10 4.59 15.69 -13.24
C THR A 10 6.08 15.90 -13.04
N PHE A 11 6.87 15.53 -14.05
CA PHE A 11 8.32 15.68 -14.06
C PHE A 11 8.72 16.65 -15.15
N THR A 12 9.49 17.68 -14.78
CA THR A 12 10.11 18.64 -15.70
C THR A 12 11.62 18.51 -15.63
N HIS A 13 12.28 18.52 -16.80
CA HIS A 13 13.73 18.49 -16.92
C HIS A 13 14.21 19.39 -18.08
N ASP A 14 15.36 20.05 -17.90
CA ASP A 14 15.91 20.97 -18.91
C ASP A 14 16.37 20.25 -20.20
N ASP A 15 16.80 19.00 -20.05
CA ASP A 15 17.18 18.07 -21.09
C ASP A 15 16.03 17.09 -21.42
N PRO A 16 15.40 17.18 -22.61
CA PRO A 16 14.35 16.25 -23.05
C PRO A 16 14.78 14.77 -23.12
N GLU A 17 16.08 14.47 -23.23
CA GLU A 17 16.55 13.09 -23.20
C GLU A 17 16.32 12.44 -21.83
N GLN A 18 16.34 13.21 -20.72
CA GLN A 18 15.99 12.68 -19.40
C GLN A 18 14.49 12.37 -19.28
N ILE A 19 13.62 13.16 -19.90
CA ILE A 19 12.18 12.84 -19.98
C ILE A 19 11.97 11.54 -20.76
N THR A 20 12.68 11.38 -21.89
CA THR A 20 12.62 10.15 -22.68
C THR A 20 13.12 8.94 -21.87
N ARG A 21 14.21 9.10 -21.12
CA ARG A 21 14.76 8.07 -20.22
C ARG A 21 13.75 7.70 -19.13
N LEU A 22 13.12 8.68 -18.51
CA LEU A 22 12.12 8.50 -17.46
C LEU A 22 10.90 7.71 -17.97
N VAL A 23 10.37 8.10 -19.12
CA VAL A 23 9.26 7.37 -19.78
C VAL A 23 9.65 5.93 -20.10
N ASN A 24 10.85 5.70 -20.65
CA ASN A 24 11.31 4.34 -20.96
C ASN A 24 11.52 3.49 -19.70
N ALA A 25 11.96 4.09 -18.59
CA ALA A 25 12.11 3.41 -17.30
C ALA A 25 10.75 3.00 -16.73
N ALA A 26 9.76 3.90 -16.79
CA ALA A 26 8.39 3.61 -16.37
C ALA A 26 7.76 2.48 -17.20
N LYS A 27 7.93 2.53 -18.53
CA LYS A 27 7.48 1.44 -19.42
C LYS A 27 8.10 0.09 -19.08
N ALA A 28 9.34 0.09 -18.59
CA ALA A 28 10.06 -1.12 -18.21
C ALA A 28 9.81 -1.56 -16.75
N GLY A 29 8.95 -0.87 -15.99
CA GLY A 29 8.71 -1.18 -14.57
C GLY A 29 9.98 -1.00 -13.71
N LYS A 30 10.84 -0.06 -14.10
CA LYS A 30 12.15 0.22 -13.49
C LYS A 30 12.35 1.71 -13.24
N LEU A 31 11.26 2.43 -12.98
CA LEU A 31 11.28 3.87 -12.82
C LEU A 31 12.24 4.27 -11.72
N PHE A 32 12.14 3.65 -10.54
CA PHE A 32 12.97 4.02 -9.41
C PHE A 32 14.40 3.56 -9.59
N ASN A 33 14.58 2.31 -10.00
CA ASN A 33 15.89 1.68 -10.11
C ASN A 33 16.74 2.26 -11.26
N GLU A 34 16.14 2.88 -12.29
CA GLU A 34 16.88 3.56 -13.36
C GLU A 34 17.62 4.81 -12.86
N PHE A 35 17.01 5.56 -11.95
CA PHE A 35 17.56 6.83 -11.46
C PHE A 35 18.25 6.71 -10.10
N TYR A 36 17.80 5.75 -9.27
CA TYR A 36 18.41 5.44 -7.99
C TYR A 36 18.52 3.92 -7.82
N PRO A 37 19.58 3.29 -8.39
CA PRO A 37 19.68 1.84 -8.51
C PRO A 37 19.98 1.14 -7.18
N MET A 38 19.26 0.07 -6.91
CA MET A 38 19.56 -0.86 -5.83
C MET A 38 20.79 -1.72 -6.18
N PRO A 39 21.74 -1.91 -5.25
CA PRO A 39 22.77 -2.92 -5.38
C PRO A 39 22.17 -4.32 -5.58
N PRO A 40 22.45 -5.03 -6.69
CA PRO A 40 21.85 -6.33 -6.99
C PRO A 40 22.20 -7.40 -5.95
N GLU A 41 23.29 -7.24 -5.21
CA GLU A 41 23.71 -8.11 -4.12
C GLU A 41 22.71 -8.14 -2.95
N LEU A 42 21.92 -7.07 -2.78
CA LEU A 42 20.87 -7.01 -1.75
C LEU A 42 19.70 -7.95 -2.06
N LEU A 43 19.52 -8.35 -3.32
CA LEU A 43 18.48 -9.29 -3.77
C LEU A 43 18.87 -10.76 -3.53
N GLU A 44 20.08 -11.02 -3.02
CA GLU A 44 20.50 -12.37 -2.68
C GLU A 44 19.70 -12.92 -1.49
N GLU A 45 19.02 -14.05 -1.71
CA GLU A 45 18.29 -14.75 -0.67
C GLU A 45 18.96 -16.07 -0.29
N ALA A 46 18.89 -16.42 1.00
CA ALA A 46 19.36 -17.72 1.47
C ALA A 46 18.51 -18.84 0.85
N PRO A 47 19.12 -19.88 0.26
CA PRO A 47 18.37 -21.03 -0.23
C PRO A 47 17.69 -21.76 0.92
N VAL A 48 16.49 -22.26 0.69
CA VAL A 48 15.71 -22.99 1.69
C VAL A 48 16.40 -24.32 2.03
N GLY A 49 16.62 -24.57 3.31
CA GLY A 49 17.27 -25.77 3.84
C GLY A 49 17.44 -25.72 5.36
N ASP A 50 18.00 -26.78 5.94
CA ASP A 50 18.18 -26.91 7.41
C ASP A 50 19.07 -25.81 8.01
N ASP A 51 19.94 -25.20 7.20
CA ASP A 51 20.83 -24.10 7.58
C ASP A 51 20.35 -22.72 7.08
N TYR A 52 19.08 -22.60 6.68
CA TYR A 52 18.48 -21.35 6.19
C TYR A 52 18.70 -20.18 7.14
N GLN A 53 18.46 -20.36 8.45
CA GLN A 53 18.63 -19.26 9.41
C GLN A 53 20.09 -18.79 9.51
N GLU A 54 21.06 -19.70 9.49
CA GLU A 54 22.49 -19.35 9.55
C GLU A 54 22.92 -18.58 8.29
N ARG A 55 22.52 -19.07 7.11
CA ARG A 55 22.83 -18.41 5.82
C ARG A 55 22.15 -17.06 5.70
N SER A 56 20.88 -16.95 6.08
CA SER A 56 20.12 -15.70 6.07
C SER A 56 20.77 -14.67 6.99
N ALA A 57 21.18 -15.07 8.20
CA ALA A 57 21.90 -14.19 9.13
C ALA A 57 23.27 -13.74 8.58
N ALA A 58 24.00 -14.62 7.88
CA ALA A 58 25.27 -14.26 7.26
C ALA A 58 25.09 -13.25 6.11
N ILE A 59 24.06 -13.41 5.27
CA ILE A 59 23.70 -12.46 4.21
C ILE A 59 23.31 -11.11 4.82
N ALA A 60 22.43 -11.11 5.82
CA ALA A 60 21.99 -9.88 6.49
C ALA A 60 23.17 -9.11 7.10
N LYS A 61 24.08 -9.82 7.78
CA LYS A 61 25.29 -9.22 8.35
C LYS A 61 26.22 -8.63 7.28
N ARG A 62 26.46 -9.36 6.18
CA ARG A 62 27.24 -8.83 5.05
C ARG A 62 26.59 -7.57 4.48
N ASN A 63 25.27 -7.61 4.28
CA ASN A 63 24.54 -6.48 3.72
C ASN A 63 24.64 -5.24 4.62
N GLU A 64 24.51 -5.42 5.95
CA GLU A 64 24.70 -4.34 6.92
C GLU A 64 26.12 -3.77 6.87
N GLU A 65 27.15 -4.62 6.78
CA GLU A 65 28.56 -4.20 6.71
C GLU A 65 28.92 -3.50 5.39
N GLU A 66 28.35 -3.91 4.26
CA GLU A 66 28.70 -3.39 2.91
C GLU A 66 27.79 -2.25 2.45
N PHE A 67 26.49 -2.32 2.74
CA PHE A 67 25.47 -1.39 2.24
C PHE A 67 24.81 -0.56 3.35
N GLY A 68 24.98 -0.94 4.63
CA GLY A 68 24.31 -0.28 5.76
C GLY A 68 22.87 -0.72 6.00
N TYR A 69 22.38 -1.70 5.25
CA TYR A 69 21.00 -2.22 5.33
C TYR A 69 21.02 -3.74 5.40
N VAL A 70 20.18 -4.34 6.24
CA VAL A 70 20.18 -5.81 6.40
C VAL A 70 19.50 -6.52 5.23
N SER A 71 18.60 -5.84 4.50
CA SER A 71 17.86 -6.41 3.38
C SER A 71 17.61 -5.41 2.26
N TRP A 72 17.28 -5.92 1.07
CA TRP A 72 16.77 -5.09 -0.03
C TRP A 72 15.53 -4.29 0.38
N TYR A 73 14.70 -4.85 1.28
CA TYR A 73 13.47 -4.21 1.72
C TYR A 73 13.75 -2.92 2.49
N ASP A 74 14.65 -2.97 3.47
CA ASP A 74 15.01 -1.78 4.26
C ASP A 74 15.67 -0.71 3.38
N TRP A 75 16.47 -1.15 2.40
CA TRP A 75 17.06 -0.26 1.41
C TRP A 75 15.98 0.41 0.55
N SER A 76 15.02 -0.35 0.02
CA SER A 76 13.92 0.20 -0.80
C SER A 76 13.13 1.24 -0.04
N ILE A 77 12.75 0.96 1.22
CA ILE A 77 12.02 1.93 2.03
C ILE A 77 12.86 3.20 2.25
N ALA A 78 14.13 3.06 2.63
CA ALA A 78 14.99 4.20 2.94
C ALA A 78 15.35 5.08 1.73
N HIS A 79 15.29 4.54 0.50
CA HIS A 79 15.74 5.24 -0.70
C HIS A 79 14.63 5.54 -1.70
N TRP A 80 13.59 4.72 -1.73
CA TRP A 80 12.45 4.91 -2.61
C TRP A 80 11.19 5.30 -1.87
N GLY A 81 11.06 5.04 -0.57
CA GLY A 81 9.82 5.29 0.20
C GLY A 81 8.78 4.19 0.08
N THR A 82 8.88 3.37 -0.97
CA THR A 82 8.00 2.25 -1.29
C THR A 82 8.80 0.96 -1.39
N LYS A 83 8.11 -0.18 -1.25
CA LYS A 83 8.75 -1.49 -1.21
C LYS A 83 9.43 -1.91 -2.51
N TRP A 84 8.78 -1.66 -3.65
CA TRP A 84 9.25 -2.10 -4.96
C TRP A 84 8.97 -1.03 -6.01
N ASP A 85 9.63 -1.18 -7.15
CA ASP A 85 9.42 -0.38 -8.34
C ASP A 85 8.00 -0.54 -8.89
N ILE A 86 7.61 0.38 -9.78
CA ILE A 86 6.26 0.40 -10.36
C ILE A 86 6.03 -0.78 -11.30
N SER A 87 4.77 -1.07 -11.59
CA SER A 87 4.44 -2.03 -12.65
C SER A 87 4.80 -1.47 -14.04
N GLU A 88 5.12 -2.36 -14.97
CA GLU A 88 5.36 -1.99 -16.38
C GLU A 88 4.15 -1.25 -16.95
N MET A 89 4.40 -0.11 -17.60
CA MET A 89 3.38 0.71 -18.25
C MET A 89 3.48 0.54 -19.76
N ASP A 90 2.68 -0.33 -20.37
CA ASP A 90 2.85 -0.74 -21.78
C ASP A 90 2.13 0.15 -22.80
N ASP A 91 1.40 1.17 -22.36
CA ASP A 91 0.67 2.11 -23.22
C ASP A 91 1.33 3.49 -23.30
N ASP A 92 1.54 3.99 -24.52
CA ASP A 92 2.04 5.33 -24.80
C ASP A 92 1.05 6.42 -24.37
N ASP A 93 -0.26 6.12 -24.38
CA ASP A 93 -1.32 7.06 -24.02
C ASP A 93 -1.35 7.38 -22.51
N ASN A 94 -0.61 6.62 -21.70
CA ASN A 94 -0.43 6.90 -20.27
C ASN A 94 0.40 8.16 -20.00
N PHE A 95 1.18 8.64 -20.98
CA PHE A 95 2.16 9.71 -20.80
C PHE A 95 1.73 11.00 -21.51
N ASN A 96 1.44 12.04 -20.75
CA ASN A 96 1.20 13.36 -21.31
C ASN A 96 2.51 14.15 -21.40
N ILE A 97 3.13 14.16 -22.59
CA ILE A 97 4.39 14.85 -22.84
C ILE A 97 4.13 16.19 -23.55
N THR A 98 4.71 17.25 -23.02
CA THR A 98 4.68 18.60 -23.63
C THR A 98 5.38 18.65 -25.00
N ASN A 99 4.98 19.61 -25.85
CA ASN A 99 5.50 19.72 -27.22
C ASN A 99 7.02 19.93 -27.33
N ASP A 100 7.65 20.51 -26.30
CA ASP A 100 9.10 20.70 -26.24
C ASP A 100 9.84 19.49 -25.65
N GLY A 101 9.11 18.47 -25.21
CA GLY A 101 9.63 17.23 -24.64
C GLY A 101 10.24 17.39 -23.25
N LYS A 102 10.03 18.53 -22.58
CA LYS A 102 10.69 18.85 -21.30
C LYS A 102 9.87 18.53 -20.06
N THR A 103 8.58 18.27 -20.23
CA THR A 103 7.68 17.91 -19.13
C THR A 103 6.82 16.72 -19.51
N VAL A 104 6.68 15.77 -18.59
CA VAL A 104 5.77 14.63 -18.70
C VAL A 104 4.92 14.48 -17.44
N SER A 105 3.64 14.16 -17.60
CA SER A 105 2.74 13.81 -16.49
C SER A 105 2.10 12.45 -16.73
N PHE A 106 2.12 11.58 -15.72
CA PHE A 106 1.50 10.25 -15.78
C PHE A 106 1.09 9.78 -14.37
N SER A 107 0.21 8.78 -14.32
CA SER A 107 -0.24 8.14 -13.08
C SER A 107 0.39 6.76 -12.95
N PHE A 108 0.69 6.33 -11.72
CA PHE A 108 1.25 5.02 -11.43
C PHE A 108 0.99 4.62 -9.97
N ASP A 109 1.09 3.33 -9.69
CA ASP A 109 0.83 2.79 -8.35
C ASP A 109 2.11 2.33 -7.67
N THR A 110 2.21 2.59 -6.37
CA THR A 110 3.30 2.13 -5.50
C THR A 110 2.75 1.28 -4.36
N ALA A 111 3.62 0.49 -3.74
CA ALA A 111 3.21 -0.32 -2.60
C ALA A 111 3.22 0.50 -1.31
N TRP A 112 2.05 0.61 -0.70
CA TRP A 112 1.81 1.11 0.66
C TRP A 112 2.09 2.59 0.92
N ALA A 113 3.00 3.21 0.16
CA ALA A 113 3.40 4.60 0.35
C ALA A 113 3.82 5.23 -0.97
N PRO A 114 3.70 6.57 -1.11
CA PRO A 114 4.25 7.30 -2.25
C PRO A 114 5.78 7.19 -2.27
N PRO A 115 6.43 7.39 -3.42
CA PRO A 115 7.87 7.25 -3.52
C PRO A 115 8.59 8.57 -3.14
N THR A 116 8.28 9.13 -1.97
CA THR A 116 8.75 10.46 -1.53
C THR A 116 10.26 10.55 -1.42
N GLU A 117 10.89 9.52 -0.86
CA GLU A 117 12.34 9.42 -0.72
C GLU A 117 13.01 9.28 -2.09
N TRP A 118 12.34 8.68 -3.07
CA TRP A 118 12.87 8.64 -4.43
C TRP A 118 12.89 10.03 -5.05
N TYR A 119 11.84 10.83 -4.86
CA TYR A 119 11.79 12.22 -5.33
C TYR A 119 12.93 13.06 -4.73
N ASP A 120 13.24 12.88 -3.45
CA ASP A 120 14.36 13.54 -2.77
C ASP A 120 15.74 13.13 -3.34
N ASN A 121 15.84 11.92 -3.90
CA ASN A 121 17.11 11.31 -4.28
C ASN A 121 17.45 11.43 -5.78
N ILE A 122 16.57 11.98 -6.62
CA ILE A 122 16.84 12.14 -8.05
C ILE A 122 17.19 13.58 -8.42
N ASP A 123 18.33 13.74 -9.10
CA ASP A 123 18.84 15.05 -9.48
C ASP A 123 18.26 15.57 -10.80
N GLY A 124 18.14 16.90 -10.91
CA GLY A 124 17.89 17.60 -12.17
C GLY A 124 16.42 17.72 -12.58
N PHE A 125 15.53 16.99 -11.92
CA PHE A 125 14.09 17.12 -12.13
C PHE A 125 13.48 18.18 -11.20
N HIS A 126 12.50 18.91 -11.73
CA HIS A 126 11.50 19.58 -10.93
C HIS A 126 10.23 18.73 -10.97
N ILE A 127 9.67 18.41 -9.80
CA ILE A 127 8.64 17.40 -9.63
C ILE A 127 7.49 18.01 -8.83
N GLU A 128 6.27 17.77 -9.30
CA GLU A 128 5.03 17.93 -8.55
C GLU A 128 4.30 16.58 -8.58
N ALA A 129 4.03 16.01 -7.41
CA ALA A 129 3.37 14.72 -7.30
C ALA A 129 2.24 14.78 -6.27
N TYR A 130 1.11 14.17 -6.59
CA TYR A 130 -0.01 13.94 -5.70
C TYR A 130 -0.12 12.45 -5.44
N TYR A 131 -0.56 12.08 -4.24
CA TYR A 131 -0.78 10.69 -3.89
C TYR A 131 -1.98 10.47 -2.97
N HIS A 132 -2.55 9.28 -3.04
CA HIS A 132 -3.65 8.84 -2.19
C HIS A 132 -3.52 7.33 -1.90
N GLU A 133 -3.49 6.94 -0.62
CA GLU A 133 -3.52 5.55 -0.17
C GLU A 133 -4.77 5.33 0.69
N PRO A 134 -5.88 4.87 0.08
CA PRO A 134 -7.16 4.74 0.76
C PRO A 134 -7.19 3.58 1.77
N GLY A 135 -6.28 2.60 1.66
CA GLY A 135 -6.27 1.42 2.53
C GLY A 135 -5.80 1.71 3.95
N VAL A 136 -4.80 2.58 4.12
CA VAL A 136 -4.32 3.09 5.40
C VAL A 136 -5.02 4.41 5.77
N GLY A 137 -5.42 5.21 4.77
CA GLY A 137 -6.15 6.46 4.98
C GLY A 137 -5.21 7.66 5.06
N PHE A 138 -4.49 7.95 3.98
CA PHE A 138 -3.76 9.21 3.83
C PHE A 138 -3.68 9.68 2.37
N CYS A 139 -3.55 10.98 2.18
CA CYS A 139 -3.28 11.60 0.89
C CYS A 139 -2.27 12.73 1.06
N GLY A 140 -1.75 13.27 -0.04
CA GLY A 140 -0.80 14.36 0.05
C GLY A 140 -0.25 14.82 -1.27
N LYS A 141 0.69 15.77 -1.14
CA LYS A 141 1.42 16.37 -2.26
C LYS A 141 2.89 16.43 -1.91
N TRP A 142 3.73 16.07 -2.87
CA TRP A 142 5.16 16.30 -2.81
C TRP A 142 5.57 17.29 -3.90
N THR A 143 6.37 18.31 -3.57
CA THR A 143 6.96 19.23 -4.55
C THR A 143 8.45 19.42 -4.34
N SER A 144 9.18 19.73 -5.41
CA SER A 144 10.61 20.05 -5.30
C SER A 144 10.90 21.29 -4.43
N GLU A 145 9.92 22.17 -4.26
CA GLU A 145 10.05 23.41 -3.48
C GLU A 145 9.82 23.19 -1.98
N ASP A 146 8.78 22.43 -1.62
CA ASP A 146 8.24 22.36 -0.27
C ASP A 146 8.43 20.98 0.38
N GLY A 147 8.82 19.96 -0.40
CA GLY A 147 8.92 18.57 0.06
C GLY A 147 7.54 17.94 0.22
N ASP A 148 7.43 17.02 1.18
CA ASP A 148 6.20 16.26 1.43
C ASP A 148 5.21 17.01 2.33
N ASP A 149 3.95 17.07 1.92
CA ASP A 149 2.81 17.58 2.68
C ASP A 149 1.69 16.52 2.71
N GLN A 150 1.71 15.71 3.78
CA GLN A 150 0.83 14.56 3.98
C GLN A 150 -0.30 14.86 4.96
N TYR A 151 -1.47 14.29 4.66
CA TYR A 151 -2.68 14.38 5.47
C TYR A 151 -3.26 13.00 5.71
N GLU A 152 -3.50 12.64 6.96
CA GLU A 152 -4.34 11.49 7.31
C GLU A 152 -5.79 11.76 6.87
N ILE A 153 -6.52 10.74 6.47
CA ILE A 153 -7.93 10.82 6.10
C ILE A 153 -8.66 9.53 6.46
N ASP A 154 -9.87 9.65 6.99
CA ASP A 154 -10.78 8.54 7.23
C ASP A 154 -12.01 8.72 6.35
N MET A 155 -12.42 7.66 5.63
CA MET A 155 -13.57 7.71 4.72
C MET A 155 -14.89 8.02 5.46
N MET A 156 -14.94 7.81 6.78
CA MET A 156 -16.07 8.14 7.65
C MET A 156 -15.96 9.53 8.32
N GLU A 157 -14.92 10.31 8.02
CA GLU A 157 -14.77 11.66 8.57
C GLU A 157 -15.84 12.62 8.02
N ASP A 158 -16.12 13.68 8.79
CA ASP A 158 -16.94 14.80 8.32
C ASP A 158 -16.29 15.48 7.11
N ILE A 159 -17.00 15.47 5.98
CA ILE A 159 -16.54 16.00 4.69
C ILE A 159 -16.16 17.48 4.77
N GLU A 160 -16.91 18.28 5.54
CA GLU A 160 -16.62 19.71 5.66
C GLU A 160 -15.35 19.94 6.49
N GLY A 161 -15.11 19.13 7.53
CA GLY A 161 -13.85 19.10 8.27
C GLY A 161 -12.65 18.75 7.37
N VAL A 162 -12.79 17.77 6.47
CA VAL A 162 -11.74 17.41 5.49
C VAL A 162 -11.44 18.58 4.54
N LYS A 163 -12.48 19.23 3.99
CA LYS A 163 -12.34 20.41 3.10
C LYS A 163 -11.66 21.60 3.78
N GLU A 164 -11.84 21.76 5.10
CA GLU A 164 -11.21 22.86 5.84
C GLU A 164 -9.71 22.65 6.07
N ARG A 165 -9.25 21.39 6.12
CA ARG A 165 -7.87 21.05 6.52
C ARG A 165 -6.99 20.56 5.39
N ILE A 166 -7.53 19.93 4.35
CA ILE A 166 -6.78 19.41 3.22
C ILE A 166 -6.93 20.36 2.00
N PRO A 167 -5.83 20.77 1.36
CA PRO A 167 -5.87 21.53 0.12
C PRO A 167 -6.77 20.90 -0.96
N ASN A 168 -7.60 21.72 -1.62
CA ASN A 168 -8.54 21.23 -2.63
C ASN A 168 -7.86 20.57 -3.83
N ASP A 169 -6.66 21.01 -4.23
CA ASP A 169 -5.93 20.37 -5.33
C ASP A 169 -5.58 18.91 -5.02
N ILE A 170 -5.28 18.58 -3.76
CA ILE A 170 -5.06 17.20 -3.31
C ILE A 170 -6.35 16.39 -3.35
N LEU A 171 -7.45 16.96 -2.84
CA LEU A 171 -8.76 16.31 -2.81
C LEU A 171 -9.31 16.05 -4.22
N ASP A 172 -9.16 17.03 -5.11
CA ASP A 172 -9.68 16.99 -6.48
C ASP A 172 -8.92 15.99 -7.36
N GLU A 173 -7.60 15.81 -7.18
CA GLU A 173 -6.76 14.98 -8.06
C GLU A 173 -7.22 13.52 -8.11
N PHE A 174 -7.69 12.98 -6.97
CA PHE A 174 -8.20 11.62 -6.89
C PHE A 174 -9.70 11.53 -6.64
N GLY A 175 -10.43 12.65 -6.68
CA GLY A 175 -11.87 12.68 -6.41
C GLY A 175 -12.23 12.18 -5.01
N ILE A 176 -11.37 12.46 -4.02
CA ILE A 176 -11.42 11.86 -2.67
C ILE A 176 -12.77 12.11 -1.99
N LEU A 177 -13.33 13.31 -2.16
CA LEU A 177 -14.61 13.66 -1.54
C LEU A 177 -15.78 12.88 -2.15
N ASP A 178 -15.75 12.63 -3.46
CA ASP A 178 -16.79 11.82 -4.12
C ASP A 178 -16.71 10.37 -3.62
N ASP A 179 -15.50 9.83 -3.45
CA ASP A 179 -15.29 8.50 -2.88
C ASP A 179 -15.76 8.40 -1.41
N MET A 180 -15.54 9.46 -0.62
CA MET A 180 -16.05 9.53 0.75
C MET A 180 -17.59 9.56 0.79
N GLU A 181 -18.23 10.38 -0.06
CA GLU A 181 -19.69 10.46 -0.14
C GLU A 181 -20.29 9.09 -0.48
N MET A 182 -19.77 8.42 -1.51
CA MET A 182 -20.22 7.08 -1.88
C MET A 182 -20.03 6.07 -0.74
N TYR A 183 -18.87 6.08 -0.08
CA TYR A 183 -18.59 5.16 1.03
C TYR A 183 -19.55 5.39 2.22
N GLN A 184 -19.84 6.64 2.56
CA GLN A 184 -20.74 6.98 3.65
C GLN A 184 -22.20 6.61 3.33
N GLU A 185 -22.63 6.77 2.08
CA GLU A 185 -23.95 6.33 1.61
C GLU A 185 -24.09 4.80 1.69
N GLU A 186 -23.13 4.05 1.17
CA GLU A 186 -23.15 2.57 1.19
C GLU A 186 -23.22 2.03 2.63
N ASN A 187 -22.45 2.59 3.56
CA ASN A 187 -22.47 2.15 4.96
C ASN A 187 -23.72 2.60 5.72
N GLN A 188 -24.38 3.69 5.32
CA GLN A 188 -25.69 4.05 5.89
C GLN A 188 -26.78 3.08 5.42
N GLU A 189 -26.76 2.68 4.14
CA GLU A 189 -27.70 1.69 3.59
C GLU A 189 -27.53 0.32 4.25
N GLU A 190 -26.31 -0.16 4.49
CA GLU A 190 -26.06 -1.44 5.19
C GLU A 190 -26.64 -1.44 6.62
N VAL A 191 -26.52 -0.33 7.35
CA VAL A 191 -27.09 -0.20 8.70
C VAL A 191 -28.62 -0.20 8.66
N GLU A 192 -29.22 0.48 7.68
CA GLU A 192 -30.68 0.48 7.51
C GLU A 192 -31.24 -0.88 7.07
N GLU A 193 -30.48 -1.66 6.28
CA GLU A 193 -30.86 -3.03 5.91
C GLU A 193 -30.78 -4.01 7.10
N ASP A 194 -29.74 -3.92 7.95
CA ASP A 194 -29.58 -4.77 9.15
C ASP A 194 -30.62 -4.44 10.24
N ASP A 195 -30.96 -3.15 10.43
CA ASP A 195 -32.05 -2.71 11.32
C ASP A 195 -33.45 -3.10 10.79
N GLY A 196 -33.55 -3.43 9.49
CA GLY A 196 -34.76 -3.91 8.83
C GLY A 196 -35.00 -5.42 8.95
N GLU A 197 -33.99 -6.20 9.34
CA GLU A 197 -34.13 -7.62 9.66
C GLU A 197 -34.65 -7.77 11.11
N GLU A 198 -35.97 -7.94 11.24
CA GLU A 198 -36.63 -8.29 12.50
C GLU A 198 -36.03 -9.59 13.06
N TRP A 199 -35.08 -9.47 13.98
CA TRP A 199 -34.59 -10.59 14.79
C TRP A 199 -35.78 -11.26 15.46
N TRP A 200 -36.12 -12.50 15.07
CA TRP A 200 -37.10 -13.27 15.83
C TRP A 200 -36.63 -13.28 17.27
N SER A 201 -37.49 -12.82 18.16
CA SER A 201 -37.20 -12.94 19.59
C SER A 201 -36.89 -14.41 19.90
N ALA A 202 -35.95 -14.68 20.81
CA ALA A 202 -35.63 -16.07 21.19
C ALA A 202 -36.87 -16.85 21.66
N ASP A 203 -37.93 -16.15 22.08
CA ASP A 203 -39.23 -16.71 22.43
C ASP A 203 -40.05 -17.16 21.20
N GLU A 204 -39.99 -16.46 20.06
CA GLU A 204 -40.69 -16.84 18.82
C GLU A 204 -40.02 -18.03 18.11
N ALA A 205 -38.70 -18.20 18.24
CA ALA A 205 -37.98 -19.34 17.70
C ALA A 205 -38.28 -20.68 18.42
N LEU A 206 -38.87 -20.64 19.62
CA LEU A 206 -39.18 -21.82 20.43
C LEU A 206 -40.63 -22.30 20.31
N GLU A 207 -41.54 -21.53 19.70
CA GLU A 207 -42.92 -21.97 19.43
C GLU A 207 -42.97 -22.96 18.25
N GLY A 208 -42.55 -24.20 18.50
CA GLY A 208 -42.64 -25.29 17.53
C GLY A 208 -41.72 -26.48 17.77
N ILE A 209 -40.78 -26.37 18.72
CA ILE A 209 -39.85 -27.46 19.03
C ILE A 209 -40.47 -28.36 20.11
N ASP A 210 -41.03 -29.50 19.67
CA ASP A 210 -41.37 -30.61 20.57
C ASP A 210 -40.06 -31.27 21.03
N VAL A 211 -39.59 -30.89 22.23
CA VAL A 211 -38.44 -31.52 22.88
C VAL A 211 -38.82 -32.92 23.36
N GLY A 212 -38.85 -33.87 22.42
CA GLY A 212 -38.81 -35.29 22.74
C GLY A 212 -37.48 -35.65 23.40
N GLU A 213 -37.54 -36.42 24.50
CA GLU A 213 -36.39 -36.86 25.27
C GLU A 213 -35.34 -37.57 24.38
N VAL A 214 -34.21 -36.90 24.12
CA VAL A 214 -33.01 -37.53 23.58
C VAL A 214 -32.08 -37.84 24.75
N THR A 215 -31.98 -39.11 25.11
CA THR A 215 -30.98 -39.62 26.05
C THR A 215 -29.64 -39.71 25.33
N ILE A 216 -28.65 -38.94 25.81
CA ILE A 216 -27.27 -38.97 25.30
C ILE A 216 -26.49 -39.99 26.13
N GLU A 217 -26.09 -41.11 25.53
CA GLU A 217 -25.09 -42.01 26.11
C GLU A 217 -23.69 -41.39 25.95
N ILE A 218 -23.10 -40.98 27.07
CA ILE A 218 -21.71 -40.53 27.12
C ILE A 218 -20.82 -41.76 27.30
N LYS A 219 -19.93 -42.03 26.34
CA LYS A 219 -18.83 -42.98 26.55
C LYS A 219 -17.76 -42.35 27.45
N PRO A 220 -17.24 -43.04 28.47
CA PRO A 220 -16.15 -42.53 29.29
C PRO A 220 -14.86 -42.42 28.48
N SER A 221 -14.11 -41.34 28.69
CA SER A 221 -12.73 -41.17 28.22
C SER A 221 -11.80 -42.06 29.05
N GLU A 222 -10.95 -42.85 28.39
CA GLU A 222 -9.86 -43.59 29.04
C GLU A 222 -8.84 -42.59 29.60
N GLU A 223 -8.64 -42.62 30.91
CA GLU A 223 -7.61 -41.88 31.64
C GLU A 223 -6.24 -42.54 31.39
N ASP A 224 -5.23 -41.71 31.11
CA ASP A 224 -3.83 -42.09 31.01
C ASP A 224 -3.31 -42.61 32.37
N GLU A 225 -2.90 -43.89 32.41
CA GLU A 225 -2.08 -44.47 33.47
C GLU A 225 -0.59 -44.22 33.18
N GLU A 226 0.00 -43.21 33.83
CA GLU A 226 1.42 -43.22 34.25
C GLU A 226 1.43 -42.71 35.70
N GLY A 227 1.90 -43.42 36.73
CA GLY A 227 2.98 -44.39 36.80
C GLY A 227 4.01 -43.90 37.81
N GLU A 228 3.66 -43.84 39.11
CA GLU A 228 4.64 -43.70 40.21
C GLU A 228 4.93 -45.06 40.83
N ASP A 229 6.16 -45.55 40.71
CA ASP A 229 6.73 -46.48 41.69
C ASP A 229 8.27 -46.41 41.71
N LYS A 230 8.77 -45.78 42.79
CA LYS A 230 10.07 -45.95 43.51
C LYS A 230 11.39 -45.40 42.95
#